data_AF-A0A3N0A2S7-F1
#
_entry.id   AF-A0A3N0A2S7-F1
#
_cell.length_a   1.000
_cell.length_b   1.000
_cell.length_c   1.000
_cell.angle_alpha   90.00
_cell.angle_beta   90.00
_cell.angle_gamma   90.00
#
_symmetry.space_group_name_H-M   'P 1'
#
loop_
_entity.id
_entity.type
_entity.pdbx_description
1 polymer ?
#
loop_
_entity_poly.entity_id
_entity_poly.type
_entity_poly.pdbx_seq_one_letter_code
_entity_poly.pdbx_strand_id
1 'polypeptide(L)'
;MADSIIDDVKTLLEGDYGDDRILKQIHRACENGEIISNYERNYVRDLTEKHMGRRKAEPVPEAPHIPDVVIPVSRPQALRLQAHRPRVKRRKPSSKMILLIVVALAVIIPAAAFFGSYEPGVAPAPTGPYVKTEFSSYGANELIRIDGISGGSGQIAVSITDGDGKTVWSDDVDIKDDRSYSAVTATAEIRASPGTYTVSADDGTTRESATFSFVQ
;
A
#
# COMPACT_ATOMS: atom_id res chain seq x y z
N MET A 1 -14.95 -13.39 -24.63
CA MET A 1 -15.18 -12.58 -23.40
C MET A 1 -14.50 -11.22 -23.49
N ALA A 2 -13.28 -11.10 -24.03
CA ALA A 2 -12.64 -9.80 -24.31
C ALA A 2 -13.42 -8.95 -25.34
N ASP A 3 -14.08 -9.58 -26.31
CA ASP A 3 -14.82 -8.85 -27.35
C ASP A 3 -15.96 -7.99 -26.81
N SER A 4 -16.56 -8.36 -25.67
CA SER A 4 -17.64 -7.58 -25.06
C SER A 4 -17.15 -6.28 -24.42
N ILE A 5 -15.93 -6.27 -23.88
CA ILE A 5 -15.40 -5.07 -23.20
C ILE A 5 -14.86 -4.04 -24.19
N ILE A 6 -14.35 -4.48 -25.34
CA ILE A 6 -13.88 -3.58 -26.40
C ILE A 6 -15.03 -2.74 -26.94
N ASP A 7 -16.17 -3.36 -27.22
CA ASP A 7 -17.38 -2.70 -27.72
C ASP A 7 -17.95 -1.69 -26.69
N ASP A 8 -17.95 -2.07 -25.41
CA ASP A 8 -18.34 -1.20 -24.30
C ASP A 8 -17.42 0.04 -24.20
N VAL A 9 -16.09 -0.15 -24.27
CA VAL A 9 -15.11 0.95 -24.23
C VAL A 9 -15.29 1.90 -25.41
N LYS A 10 -15.52 1.37 -26.61
CA LYS A 10 -15.75 2.18 -27.81
C LYS A 10 -16.99 3.06 -27.65
N THR A 11 -18.08 2.48 -27.16
CA THR A 11 -19.33 3.21 -26.93
C THR A 11 -19.19 4.26 -25.83
N LEU A 12 -18.34 4.01 -24.82
CA LEU A 12 -18.04 4.99 -23.76
C LEU A 12 -17.22 6.17 -24.30
N LEU A 13 -16.25 5.92 -25.17
CA LEU A 13 -15.45 6.96 -25.83
C LEU A 13 -16.30 7.82 -26.79
N GLU A 14 -17.20 7.20 -27.55
CA GLU A 14 -18.11 7.93 -28.45
C GLU A 14 -19.11 8.82 -27.69
N GLY A 15 -19.49 8.37 -26.48
CA GLY A 15 -20.41 9.09 -25.61
C GLY A 15 -19.76 10.12 -24.66
N ASP A 16 -18.44 10.27 -24.69
CA ASP A 16 -17.66 11.11 -23.75
C ASP A 16 -17.97 10.78 -22.29
N TYR A 17 -18.09 9.48 -21.98
CA TYR A 17 -18.48 8.98 -20.67
C TYR A 17 -17.27 8.44 -19.92
N GLY A 18 -16.66 9.29 -19.08
CA GLY A 18 -15.58 8.89 -18.17
C GLY A 18 -14.26 9.62 -18.46
N ASP A 19 -13.15 8.96 -18.13
CA ASP A 19 -11.81 9.45 -18.38
C ASP A 19 -11.32 8.89 -19.70
N ASP A 20 -11.29 9.78 -20.68
CA ASP A 20 -10.91 9.53 -22.06
C ASP A 20 -9.51 8.90 -22.20
N ARG A 21 -8.58 9.26 -21.31
CA ARG A 21 -7.21 8.74 -21.31
C ARG A 21 -7.19 7.29 -20.84
N ILE A 22 -7.94 6.97 -19.79
CA ILE A 22 -8.07 5.61 -19.27
C ILE A 22 -8.76 4.72 -20.30
N LEU A 23 -9.88 5.18 -20.88
CA LEU A 23 -10.62 4.41 -21.87
C LEU A 23 -9.80 4.14 -23.14
N LYS A 24 -9.02 5.12 -23.62
CA LYS A 24 -8.09 4.92 -24.76
C LYS A 24 -6.99 3.91 -24.46
N GLN A 25 -6.45 3.91 -23.24
CA GLN A 25 -5.45 2.95 -22.81
C GLN A 25 -6.03 1.53 -22.78
N ILE A 26 -7.21 1.36 -22.18
CA ILE A 26 -7.91 0.07 -22.13
C ILE A 26 -8.25 -0.42 -23.55
N HIS A 27 -8.73 0.46 -24.43
CA HIS A 27 -9.02 0.13 -25.82
C HIS A 27 -7.78 -0.42 -26.52
N ARG A 28 -6.64 0.28 -26.43
CA ARG A 28 -5.37 -0.14 -27.04
C ARG A 28 -4.89 -1.48 -26.48
N ALA A 29 -4.95 -1.66 -25.16
CA ALA A 29 -4.56 -2.91 -24.52
C ALA A 29 -5.40 -4.08 -25.04
N CYS A 30 -6.72 -3.90 -25.11
CA CYS A 30 -7.61 -4.93 -25.62
C CYS A 30 -7.42 -5.22 -27.13
N GLU A 31 -7.19 -4.20 -27.97
CA GLU A 31 -6.88 -4.37 -29.40
C GLU A 31 -5.60 -5.18 -29.63
N ASN A 32 -4.61 -5.01 -28.75
CA ASN A 32 -3.35 -5.74 -28.79
C ASN A 32 -3.44 -7.13 -28.14
N GLY A 33 -4.59 -7.52 -27.58
CA GLY A 33 -4.75 -8.76 -26.82
C GLY A 33 -4.01 -8.77 -25.48
N GLU A 34 -3.67 -7.60 -24.95
CA GLU A 34 -3.05 -7.44 -23.63
C GLU A 34 -4.09 -7.68 -22.52
N ILE A 35 -3.64 -8.18 -21.37
CA ILE A 35 -4.51 -8.45 -20.23
C ILE A 35 -4.76 -7.15 -19.48
N ILE A 36 -6.01 -6.72 -19.46
CA ILE A 36 -6.46 -5.60 -18.64
C ILE A 36 -6.67 -6.01 -17.18
N SER A 37 -6.29 -5.10 -16.29
CA SER A 37 -6.40 -5.25 -14.84
C SER A 37 -7.85 -5.41 -14.39
N ASN A 38 -8.05 -5.95 -13.20
CA ASN A 38 -9.37 -6.03 -12.59
C ASN A 38 -9.95 -4.63 -12.33
N TYR A 39 -9.10 -3.64 -12.07
CA TYR A 39 -9.51 -2.25 -11.90
C TYR A 39 -10.12 -1.70 -13.20
N GLU A 40 -9.43 -1.85 -14.32
CA GLU A 40 -9.90 -1.39 -15.64
C GLU A 40 -11.22 -2.08 -16.05
N ARG A 41 -11.34 -3.38 -15.78
CA ARG A 41 -12.60 -4.11 -16.01
C ARG A 41 -13.75 -3.57 -15.17
N ASN A 42 -13.51 -3.32 -13.89
CA ASN A 42 -14.53 -2.74 -13.00
C ASN A 42 -14.88 -1.31 -13.41
N TYR A 43 -13.88 -0.52 -13.83
CA TYR A 43 -14.05 0.85 -14.29
C TYR A 43 -14.98 0.94 -15.50
N VAL A 44 -14.74 0.13 -16.54
CA VAL A 44 -15.60 0.06 -17.73
C VAL A 44 -16.99 -0.42 -17.35
N ARG A 45 -17.11 -1.47 -16.53
CA ARG A 45 -18.40 -1.99 -16.08
C ARG A 45 -19.23 -0.92 -15.37
N ASP A 46 -18.62 -0.21 -14.43
CA ASP A 46 -19.30 0.83 -13.65
C ASP A 46 -19.77 2.00 -14.54
N LEU A 47 -19.01 2.35 -15.57
CA LEU A 47 -19.39 3.38 -16.54
C LEU A 47 -20.53 2.91 -17.45
N THR A 48 -20.45 1.70 -17.98
CA THR A 48 -21.51 1.11 -18.82
C THR A 48 -22.81 0.93 -18.04
N GLU A 49 -22.75 0.54 -16.76
CA GLU A 49 -23.92 0.49 -15.88
C GLU A 49 -24.54 1.88 -15.68
N LYS A 50 -23.73 2.92 -15.47
CA LYS A 50 -24.21 4.29 -15.23
C LYS A 50 -24.79 4.96 -16.48
N HIS A 51 -24.17 4.75 -17.64
CA HIS A 51 -24.47 5.54 -18.84
C HIS A 51 -25.22 4.78 -19.93
N MET A 52 -25.13 3.44 -19.96
CA MET A 52 -25.76 2.62 -21.01
C MET A 52 -26.88 1.73 -20.49
N GLY A 53 -27.16 1.75 -19.17
CA GLY A 53 -28.26 1.01 -18.57
C GLY A 53 -28.17 -0.51 -18.72
N ARG A 54 -27.00 -1.05 -19.08
CA ARG A 54 -26.78 -2.51 -19.11
C ARG A 54 -26.86 -3.03 -17.67
N ARG A 55 -27.85 -3.89 -17.42
CA ARG A 55 -27.96 -4.65 -16.17
C ARG A 55 -26.82 -5.65 -16.07
N LYS A 56 -26.34 -5.88 -14.84
CA LYS A 56 -25.36 -6.91 -14.47
C LYS A 56 -25.54 -8.18 -15.31
N ALA A 57 -24.50 -8.56 -16.06
CA ALA A 57 -24.36 -9.93 -16.52
C ALA A 57 -24.27 -10.84 -15.29
N GLU A 58 -25.06 -11.91 -15.26
CA GLU A 58 -25.16 -12.81 -14.12
C GLU A 58 -23.78 -13.38 -13.73
N PRO A 59 -23.49 -13.51 -12.42
CA PRO A 59 -22.29 -14.18 -11.96
C PRO A 59 -22.37 -15.67 -12.32
N VAL A 60 -21.34 -16.18 -13.01
CA VAL A 60 -21.11 -17.61 -13.16
C VAL A 60 -20.92 -18.22 -11.75
N PRO A 61 -21.63 -19.30 -11.39
CA PRO A 61 -21.68 -19.81 -10.03
C PRO A 61 -20.41 -20.58 -9.64
N GLU A 62 -19.87 -20.28 -8.47
CA GLU A 62 -18.97 -21.17 -7.74
C GLU A 62 -19.70 -21.63 -6.46
N ALA A 63 -19.95 -22.95 -6.38
CA ALA A 63 -20.13 -23.87 -5.23
C ALA A 63 -20.84 -23.42 -3.90
N PRO A 64 -21.42 -24.36 -3.11
CA PRO A 64 -22.67 -24.13 -2.39
C PRO A 64 -22.60 -23.51 -0.98
N HIS A 65 -23.55 -22.58 -0.77
CA HIS A 65 -24.49 -22.37 0.35
C HIS A 65 -24.06 -22.54 1.83
N ILE A 66 -24.09 -21.42 2.57
CA ILE A 66 -24.44 -21.36 4.01
C ILE A 66 -25.38 -20.15 4.19
N PRO A 67 -26.56 -20.28 4.86
CA PRO A 67 -27.61 -19.26 4.81
C PRO A 67 -27.38 -18.04 5.74
N ASP A 68 -28.01 -16.96 5.33
CA ASP A 68 -27.94 -15.57 5.80
C ASP A 68 -28.21 -15.32 7.29
N VAL A 69 -27.46 -14.36 7.86
CA VAL A 69 -27.93 -13.53 8.97
C VAL A 69 -28.30 -12.17 8.42
N VAL A 70 -29.60 -11.86 8.50
CA VAL A 70 -30.22 -10.61 8.05
C VAL A 70 -29.80 -9.44 8.93
N ILE A 71 -29.35 -8.32 8.35
CA ILE A 71 -29.31 -7.01 9.04
C ILE A 71 -30.11 -5.97 8.25
N PRO A 72 -30.97 -5.16 8.90
CA PRO A 72 -31.88 -4.24 8.21
C PRO A 72 -31.20 -2.96 7.73
N VAL A 73 -31.67 -2.48 6.57
CA VAL A 73 -31.30 -1.21 5.94
C VAL A 73 -31.69 -0.01 6.83
N SER A 74 -30.75 0.90 7.09
CA SER A 74 -31.04 2.20 7.68
C SER A 74 -30.71 3.32 6.69
N ARG A 75 -31.73 4.13 6.36
CA ARG A 75 -31.66 5.31 5.48
C ARG A 75 -30.93 6.49 6.14
N PRO A 76 -30.32 7.39 5.35
CA PRO A 76 -29.55 8.53 5.86
C PRO A 76 -30.46 9.68 6.32
N GLN A 77 -30.18 10.27 7.48
CA GLN A 77 -30.72 11.56 7.88
C GLN A 77 -29.60 12.59 8.01
N ALA A 78 -29.87 13.78 7.48
CA ALA A 78 -28.94 14.89 7.33
C ALA A 78 -28.67 15.66 8.65
N LEU A 79 -27.45 16.18 8.72
CA LEU A 79 -26.89 17.30 9.50
C LEU A 79 -27.60 17.76 10.80
N ARG A 80 -26.82 17.74 11.89
CA ARG A 80 -26.73 18.89 12.81
C ARG A 80 -25.29 19.16 13.22
N LEU A 81 -24.78 20.32 12.79
CA LEU A 81 -23.58 20.95 13.32
C LEU A 81 -23.88 21.37 14.78
N GLN A 82 -23.21 20.76 15.77
CA GLN A 82 -23.12 21.31 17.11
C GLN A 82 -21.65 21.50 17.48
N ALA A 83 -21.23 22.76 17.53
CA ALA A 83 -20.00 23.17 18.17
C ALA A 83 -20.14 22.90 19.69
N HIS A 84 -19.39 21.92 20.19
CA HIS A 84 -19.11 21.77 21.61
C HIS A 84 -17.59 21.68 21.78
N ARG A 85 -17.00 22.77 22.29
CA ARG A 85 -15.60 22.79 22.73
C ARG A 85 -15.50 22.05 24.07
N PRO A 86 -14.74 20.95 24.20
CA PRO A 86 -14.37 20.45 25.50
C PRO A 86 -13.15 21.22 26.01
N ARG A 87 -13.26 21.68 27.25
CA ARG A 87 -12.20 22.30 28.05
C ARG A 87 -10.98 21.37 28.14
N VAL A 88 -9.82 21.93 27.82
CA VAL A 88 -8.48 21.39 28.07
C VAL A 88 -8.35 20.95 29.53
N LYS A 89 -7.99 19.68 29.76
CA LYS A 89 -7.32 19.24 30.99
C LYS A 89 -6.01 18.58 30.61
N ARG A 90 -4.90 19.32 30.84
CA ARG A 90 -3.52 18.80 30.79
C ARG A 90 -3.40 17.64 31.78
N ARG A 91 -3.14 16.44 31.29
CA ARG A 91 -2.61 15.32 32.09
C ARG A 91 -1.14 15.14 31.76
N LYS A 92 -0.30 15.13 32.80
CA LYS A 92 1.13 14.79 32.75
C LYS A 92 1.29 13.35 32.25
N PRO A 93 2.20 13.06 31.30
CA PRO A 93 2.59 11.69 31.03
C PRO A 93 3.56 11.21 32.12
N SER A 94 3.16 10.18 32.87
CA SER A 94 4.08 9.42 33.72
C SER A 94 4.79 8.38 32.86
N SER A 95 6.07 8.62 32.63
CA SER A 95 7.01 7.71 31.99
C SER A 95 7.06 6.36 32.72
N LYS A 96 6.76 5.27 31.99
CA LYS A 96 7.32 3.94 32.21
C LYS A 96 7.59 3.32 30.84
N MET A 97 8.78 3.58 30.36
CA MET A 97 9.48 2.96 29.25
C MET A 97 9.52 1.43 29.43
N ILE A 98 9.03 0.66 28.44
CA ILE A 98 9.40 -0.74 28.26
C ILE A 98 9.97 -0.86 26.85
N LEU A 99 11.30 -0.94 26.82
CA LEU A 99 12.13 -1.17 25.65
C LEU A 99 12.18 -2.68 25.40
N LEU A 100 11.45 -3.18 24.41
CA LEU A 100 11.67 -4.53 23.86
C LEU A 100 12.52 -4.39 22.59
N ILE A 101 13.83 -4.42 22.77
CA ILE A 101 14.78 -4.63 21.69
C ILE A 101 14.75 -6.13 21.38
N VAL A 102 14.04 -6.52 20.33
CA VAL A 102 14.25 -7.82 19.68
C VAL A 102 15.06 -7.53 18.42
N VAL A 103 16.39 -7.60 18.56
CA VAL A 103 17.28 -7.68 17.40
C VAL A 103 17.16 -9.10 16.86
N ALA A 104 16.34 -9.29 15.84
CA ALA A 104 16.43 -10.46 14.97
C ALA A 104 17.33 -10.08 13.78
N LEU A 105 18.65 -10.16 13.99
CA LEU A 105 19.64 -10.04 12.92
C LEU A 105 19.63 -11.36 12.12
N ALA A 106 18.84 -11.42 11.05
CA ALA A 106 18.95 -12.49 10.06
C ALA A 106 20.18 -12.19 9.19
N VAL A 107 21.32 -12.74 9.61
CA VAL A 107 22.60 -12.66 8.88
C VAL A 107 22.55 -13.61 7.69
N ILE A 108 22.63 -13.08 6.47
CA ILE A 108 23.15 -13.81 5.31
C ILE A 108 24.28 -12.94 4.70
N ILE A 109 25.52 -13.39 4.91
CA ILE A 109 26.82 -12.80 4.50
C ILE A 109 27.27 -13.53 3.20
N PRO A 110 27.96 -12.90 2.21
CA PRO A 110 29.26 -12.24 2.43
C PRO A 110 29.64 -11.02 1.56
N ALA A 111 30.16 -9.96 2.19
CA ALA A 111 31.29 -9.18 1.66
C ALA A 111 31.94 -8.25 2.71
N ALA A 112 33.24 -8.46 2.91
CA ALA A 112 34.30 -7.53 3.36
C ALA A 112 34.11 -6.66 4.63
N ALA A 113 34.97 -6.95 5.61
CA ALA A 113 35.27 -6.22 6.83
C ALA A 113 35.35 -4.68 6.70
N PHE A 114 34.66 -3.96 7.59
CA PHE A 114 35.10 -2.68 8.15
C PHE A 114 34.55 -2.52 9.58
N PHE A 115 35.36 -2.85 10.59
CA PHE A 115 35.11 -2.40 11.96
C PHE A 115 35.75 -1.01 12.13
N GLY A 116 34.95 0.04 11.92
CA GLY A 116 35.27 1.41 12.33
C GLY A 116 34.89 1.63 13.78
N SER A 117 35.77 2.31 14.52
CA SER A 117 35.70 2.67 15.94
C SER A 117 34.33 3.20 16.40
N TYR A 118 33.84 2.65 17.52
CA TYR A 118 32.62 3.09 18.19
C TYR A 118 32.86 4.44 18.90
N GLU A 119 32.14 5.48 18.50
CA GLU A 119 31.90 6.65 19.36
C GLU A 119 30.51 6.50 19.99
N PRO A 120 30.39 6.50 21.34
CA PRO A 120 29.09 6.41 22.00
C PRO A 120 28.36 7.74 21.87
N GLY A 121 27.30 7.78 21.06
CA GLY A 121 26.34 8.91 21.05
C GLY A 121 25.86 9.35 19.67
N VAL A 122 26.49 8.90 18.59
CA VAL A 122 26.01 9.15 17.23
C VAL A 122 26.02 7.80 16.51
N ALA A 123 24.84 7.25 16.24
CA ALA A 123 24.77 6.08 15.37
C ALA A 123 25.43 6.47 14.03
N PRO A 124 26.49 5.77 13.58
CA PRO A 124 27.07 6.06 12.29
C PRO A 124 25.98 5.90 11.24
N ALA A 125 25.87 6.88 10.33
CA ALA A 125 24.95 6.77 9.21
C ALA A 125 25.27 5.47 8.44
N PRO A 126 24.26 4.69 8.05
CA PRO A 126 24.50 3.46 7.28
C PRO A 126 25.34 3.78 6.06
N THR A 127 26.52 3.14 5.97
CA THR A 127 27.53 3.40 4.94
C THR A 127 27.32 2.52 3.71
N GLY A 128 26.34 1.63 3.75
CA GLY A 128 25.93 0.73 2.67
C GLY A 128 24.43 0.83 2.38
N PRO A 129 23.90 -0.08 1.55
CA PRO A 129 22.47 -0.15 1.26
C PRO A 129 21.64 -0.26 2.54
N TYR A 130 20.48 0.37 2.57
CA TYR A 130 19.56 0.27 3.70
C TYR A 130 18.14 0.62 3.28
N VAL A 131 17.18 0.17 4.09
CA VAL A 131 15.79 0.64 4.07
C VAL A 131 15.37 1.02 5.49
N LYS A 132 14.58 2.08 5.63
CA LYS A 132 13.99 2.50 6.90
C LYS A 132 12.65 3.19 6.69
N THR A 133 11.87 3.24 7.75
CA THR A 133 10.70 4.13 7.87
C THR A 133 11.08 5.42 8.59
N GLU A 134 10.28 6.47 8.41
CA GLU A 134 10.46 7.73 9.13
C GLU A 134 10.36 7.57 10.66
N PHE A 135 9.44 6.72 11.12
CA PHE A 135 9.22 6.42 12.53
C PHE A 135 9.28 4.92 12.79
N SER A 136 9.63 4.55 14.03
CA SER A 136 9.59 3.17 14.51
C SER A 136 8.18 2.71 14.93
N SER A 137 7.24 3.64 15.04
CA SER A 137 5.84 3.36 15.38
C SER A 137 4.87 4.29 14.67
N TYR A 138 3.73 3.78 14.25
CA TYR A 138 2.68 4.52 13.58
C TYR A 138 1.31 4.26 14.20
N GLY A 139 0.48 5.30 14.27
CA GLY A 139 -0.93 5.23 14.65
C GLY A 139 -1.88 5.02 13.47
N ALA A 140 -3.18 5.00 13.77
CA ALA A 140 -4.21 4.89 12.73
C ALA A 140 -4.27 6.14 11.84
N ASN A 141 -4.45 5.93 10.54
CA ASN A 141 -4.56 6.96 9.49
C ASN A 141 -3.33 7.86 9.32
N GLU A 142 -2.15 7.39 9.74
CA GLU A 142 -0.87 8.06 9.45
C GLU A 142 -0.31 7.64 8.09
N LEU A 143 0.59 8.48 7.56
CA LEU A 143 1.42 8.17 6.39
C LEU A 143 2.72 7.54 6.85
N ILE A 144 3.15 6.52 6.11
CA ILE A 144 4.43 5.85 6.30
C ILE A 144 5.31 6.28 5.13
N ARG A 145 6.35 7.06 5.45
CA ARG A 145 7.42 7.37 4.51
C ARG A 145 8.54 6.34 4.68
N ILE A 146 8.90 5.71 3.56
CA ILE A 146 9.98 4.73 3.47
C ILE A 146 11.11 5.37 2.69
N ASP A 147 12.33 5.28 3.21
CA ASP A 147 13.54 5.77 2.55
C ASP A 147 14.60 4.68 2.53
N GLY A 148 15.45 4.73 1.51
CA GLY A 148 16.63 3.91 1.49
C GLY A 148 17.70 4.38 0.51
N ILE A 149 18.82 3.67 0.55
CA ILE A 149 19.91 3.76 -0.42
C ILE A 149 20.09 2.35 -0.98
N SER A 150 20.13 2.20 -2.31
CA SER A 150 20.41 0.94 -2.98
C SER A 150 21.91 0.79 -3.29
N GLY A 151 22.36 -0.45 -3.47
CA GLY A 151 23.68 -0.75 -4.02
C GLY A 151 23.75 -0.54 -5.54
N GLY A 152 22.61 -0.55 -6.23
CA GLY A 152 22.48 -0.50 -7.68
C GLY A 152 21.72 0.71 -8.22
N SER A 153 21.19 0.56 -9.44
CA SER A 153 20.36 1.53 -10.16
C SER A 153 19.21 0.81 -10.86
N GLY A 154 18.22 1.55 -11.39
CA GLY A 154 17.03 0.98 -12.01
C GLY A 154 15.83 1.03 -11.06
N GLN A 155 15.09 -0.07 -10.93
CA GLN A 155 13.95 -0.17 -10.02
C GLN A 155 14.26 -1.06 -8.82
N ILE A 156 13.64 -0.75 -7.69
CA ILE A 156 13.71 -1.53 -6.46
C ILE A 156 12.31 -1.87 -5.97
N ALA A 157 12.09 -3.13 -5.61
CA ALA A 157 10.82 -3.59 -5.06
C ALA A 157 10.79 -3.31 -3.56
N VAL A 158 9.88 -2.43 -3.12
CA VAL A 158 9.66 -2.11 -1.71
C VAL A 158 8.40 -2.82 -1.24
N SER A 159 8.44 -3.45 -0.08
CA SER A 159 7.28 -4.17 0.46
C SER A 159 7.16 -4.04 1.97
N ILE A 160 5.94 -4.15 2.48
CA ILE A 160 5.62 -4.26 3.90
C ILE A 160 4.97 -5.63 4.13
N THR A 161 5.49 -6.35 5.10
CA THR A 161 4.94 -7.61 5.59
C THR A 161 4.44 -7.45 7.02
N ASP A 162 3.32 -8.08 7.34
CA ASP A 162 2.78 -8.14 8.70
C ASP A 162 3.54 -9.15 9.57
N GLY A 163 3.13 -9.27 10.84
CA GLY A 163 3.75 -10.20 11.80
C GLY A 163 3.59 -11.68 11.44
N ASP A 164 2.66 -12.01 10.54
CA ASP A 164 2.47 -13.37 10.00
C ASP A 164 3.32 -13.60 8.74
N GLY A 165 4.11 -12.61 8.31
CA GLY A 165 4.95 -12.66 7.13
C GLY A 165 4.19 -12.46 5.82
N LYS A 166 2.91 -12.05 5.87
CA LYS A 166 2.11 -11.79 4.67
C LYS A 166 2.41 -10.39 4.14
N THR A 167 2.67 -10.29 2.84
CA THR A 167 2.81 -8.98 2.17
C THR A 167 1.46 -8.27 2.16
N VAL A 168 1.42 -7.11 2.81
CA VAL A 168 0.23 -6.27 2.97
C VAL A 168 0.29 -5.03 2.09
N TRP A 169 1.48 -4.67 1.61
CA TRP A 169 1.69 -3.59 0.65
C TRP A 169 3.00 -3.82 -0.11
N SER A 170 3.05 -3.40 -1.37
CA SER A 170 4.25 -3.43 -2.20
C SER A 170 4.18 -2.40 -3.31
N ASP A 171 5.33 -1.87 -3.71
CA ASP A 171 5.48 -0.94 -4.82
C ASP A 171 6.87 -1.06 -5.45
N ASP A 172 6.96 -0.81 -6.75
CA ASP A 172 8.23 -0.77 -7.49
C ASP A 172 8.64 0.68 -7.69
N VAL A 173 9.80 1.06 -7.16
CA VAL A 173 10.24 2.45 -7.09
C VAL A 173 11.51 2.66 -7.90
N ASP A 174 11.58 3.75 -8.66
CA ASP A 174 12.81 4.13 -9.35
C ASP A 174 13.89 4.56 -8.36
N ILE A 175 15.09 4.00 -8.52
CA ILE A 175 16.32 4.41 -7.84
C ILE A 175 16.86 5.65 -8.54
N LYS A 176 17.07 6.73 -7.78
CA LYS A 176 17.63 7.99 -8.28
C LYS A 176 19.13 7.87 -8.55
N ASP A 177 19.67 8.87 -9.25
CA ASP A 177 21.10 8.94 -9.59
C ASP A 177 22.03 8.92 -8.36
N ASP A 178 21.57 9.43 -7.21
CA ASP A 178 22.30 9.38 -5.93
C ASP A 178 22.15 8.05 -5.18
N ARG A 179 21.54 7.05 -5.83
CA ARG A 179 21.16 5.73 -5.32
C ARG A 179 20.07 5.75 -4.25
N SER A 180 19.45 6.90 -3.99
CA SER A 180 18.32 6.99 -3.07
C SER A 180 17.01 6.57 -3.73
N TYR A 181 16.10 6.06 -2.90
CA TYR A 181 14.72 5.80 -3.27
C TYR A 181 13.80 6.14 -2.09
N SER A 182 12.55 6.46 -2.39
CA SER A 182 11.55 6.73 -1.37
C SER A 182 10.18 6.24 -1.83
N ALA A 183 9.41 5.69 -0.90
CA ALA A 183 8.02 5.32 -1.11
C ALA A 183 7.12 5.90 -0.02
N VAL A 184 5.82 6.02 -0.29
CA VAL A 184 4.84 6.47 0.70
C VAL A 184 3.58 5.63 0.58
N THR A 185 3.05 5.21 1.73
CA THR A 185 1.74 4.56 1.83
C THR A 185 1.01 5.03 3.09
N ALA A 186 -0.30 4.82 3.14
CA ALA A 186 -1.10 5.11 4.32
C ALA A 186 -1.34 3.83 5.15
N THR A 187 -1.30 3.95 6.48
CA THR A 187 -1.72 2.88 7.39
C THR A 187 -3.12 2.33 7.08
N ALA A 188 -4.02 3.17 6.57
CA ALA A 188 -5.37 2.81 6.14
C ALA A 188 -5.38 1.89 4.90
N GLU A 189 -4.43 2.07 3.98
CA GLU A 189 -4.27 1.24 2.78
C GLU A 189 -3.82 -0.18 3.13
N ILE A 190 -2.86 -0.27 4.05
CA ILE A 190 -2.33 -1.51 4.61
C ILE A 190 -3.40 -2.26 5.44
N ARG A 191 -4.46 -1.56 5.88
CA ARG A 191 -5.45 -2.04 6.87
C ARG A 191 -4.76 -2.55 8.13
N ALA A 192 -3.79 -1.77 8.59
CA ALA A 192 -2.91 -2.09 9.69
C ALA A 192 -3.65 -2.50 10.97
N SER A 193 -3.35 -3.69 11.49
CA SER A 193 -3.64 -4.07 12.87
C SER A 193 -2.44 -3.76 13.77
N PRO A 194 -2.64 -3.51 15.08
CA PRO A 194 -1.53 -3.36 16.01
C PRO A 194 -0.58 -4.56 15.96
N GLY A 195 0.72 -4.30 15.99
CA GLY A 195 1.74 -5.35 15.88
C GLY A 195 3.04 -4.85 15.25
N THR A 196 3.98 -5.78 15.07
CA THR A 196 5.26 -5.52 14.40
C THR A 196 5.17 -5.88 12.93
N TYR A 197 5.74 -5.01 12.10
CA TYR A 197 5.75 -5.11 10.66
C TYR A 197 7.19 -4.99 10.16
N THR A 198 7.47 -5.59 9.01
CA THR A 198 8.78 -5.53 8.38
C THR A 198 8.65 -4.82 7.04
N VAL A 199 9.41 -3.73 6.86
CA VAL A 199 9.67 -3.14 5.55
C VAL A 199 10.88 -3.82 4.92
N SER A 200 10.81 -4.15 3.64
CA SER A 200 11.91 -4.71 2.86
C SER A 200 12.10 -3.93 1.57
N ALA A 201 13.33 -3.86 1.08
CA ALA A 201 13.67 -3.37 -0.23
C ALA A 201 14.60 -4.37 -0.94
N ASP A 202 14.26 -4.73 -2.17
CA ASP A 202 14.91 -5.80 -2.93
C ASP A 202 15.20 -5.33 -4.36
N ASP A 203 16.48 -5.22 -4.72
CA ASP A 203 16.92 -4.83 -6.07
C ASP A 203 17.26 -6.04 -6.96
N GLY A 204 16.90 -7.25 -6.53
CA GLY A 204 17.20 -8.52 -7.20
C GLY A 204 18.61 -9.05 -6.94
N THR A 205 19.50 -8.24 -6.35
CA THR A 205 20.86 -8.65 -5.94
C THR A 205 21.03 -8.58 -4.43
N THR A 206 20.52 -7.52 -3.82
CA THR A 206 20.62 -7.21 -2.39
C THR A 206 19.21 -7.02 -1.83
N ARG A 207 19.00 -7.53 -0.61
CA ARG A 207 17.75 -7.34 0.12
C ARG A 207 18.03 -6.79 1.50
N GLU A 208 17.50 -5.60 1.76
CA GLU A 208 17.58 -4.94 3.06
C GLU A 208 16.22 -4.94 3.74
N SER A 209 16.22 -4.94 5.07
CA SER A 209 14.97 -4.91 5.84
C SER A 209 15.09 -4.16 7.16
N ALA A 210 13.97 -3.62 7.62
CA ALA A 210 13.84 -2.98 8.92
C ALA A 210 12.45 -3.23 9.49
N THR A 211 12.32 -3.14 10.81
CA THR A 211 11.05 -3.34 11.51
C THR A 211 10.49 -2.04 12.07
N PHE A 212 9.17 -1.92 12.05
CA PHE A 212 8.43 -0.86 12.73
C PHE A 212 7.16 -1.46 13.35
N SER A 213 6.40 -0.68 14.12
CA SER A 213 5.17 -1.16 14.76
C SER A 213 3.95 -0.29 14.47
N PHE A 214 2.77 -0.90 14.39
CA PHE A 214 1.53 -0.14 14.51
C PHE A 214 1.02 -0.19 15.95
N VAL A 215 0.61 0.97 16.44
CA VAL A 215 0.07 1.17 17.78
C VAL A 215 -1.34 1.77 17.70
N GLN A 216 -2.14 1.55 18.75
CA GLN A 216 -3.53 2.01 18.83
C GLN A 216 -3.63 3.38 19.51
#